data_AF-A0A5C7UEC0-F1
#
_entry.id   AF-A0A5C7UEC0-F1
#
_cell.length_a   1.000
_cell.length_b   1.000
_cell.length_c   1.000
_cell.angle_alpha   90.00
_cell.angle_beta   90.00
_cell.angle_gamma   90.00
#
_symmetry.space_group_name_H-M   'P 1'
#
loop_
_entity.id
_entity.type
_entity.pdbx_description
1 polymer ?
#
loop_
_entity_poly.entity_id
_entity_poly.type
_entity_poly.pdbx_seq_one_letter_code
_entity_poly.pdbx_strand_id
1 'polypeptide(L)'
;MYTLKGFMNVGPLTNNSIGQNASYGELSTQAQTYSREKGVYQRPLLSPDLTLISFMSKDTAGQRIVVPQVIVDNSITILKSIYNKSNNASGQLYNDTWLIDLIAEFSTVAQDFEMGAVEQYNTKWLPEWVSWKFKTTDPDLTDNYIRIWLKDESFRNQYDEYDIVVIPPITPVDDFFKQVDLLIAEINEVTPEERTQNVQLAKVKLPDNIPYPETIIRTETFQYTDRFANQQGVHVSFLTTWDVLIYGAAGDNVDSVKEAIADHVLANSSHTREEWMEILPDLFKRTEFVIWPSWNKYAIPNLITQAGIQSPVNELTSSIDFMLTKLPGYPSLHVRQYVASFTHPYRSLNINLCGGPENKDNKFKITDYFPDYIAVSSTSIDYNRMDALTMAWANLLSTTLIAAETITQFNTIPQGMRRLVRDGNLYLTFSYKKVNYLVAAKANTF
;
A
#
# COMPACT_ATOMS: atom_id res chain seq x y z
N MET A 1 18.77 2.45 -6.12
CA MET A 1 18.86 2.01 -4.71
C MET A 1 18.64 0.51 -4.58
N TYR A 2 19.61 -0.24 -4.05
CA TYR A 2 19.40 -1.61 -3.58
C TYR A 2 18.45 -1.61 -2.38
N THR A 3 17.55 -2.58 -2.26
CA THR A 3 16.65 -2.67 -1.10
C THR A 3 16.55 -4.08 -0.54
N LEU A 4 16.65 -4.21 0.78
CA LEU A 4 16.36 -5.42 1.53
C LEU A 4 15.25 -5.16 2.56
N LYS A 5 14.18 -5.95 2.48
CA LYS A 5 13.12 -6.02 3.50
C LYS A 5 13.00 -7.46 4.00
N GLY A 6 13.16 -7.67 5.30
CA GLY A 6 13.19 -9.03 5.87
C GLY A 6 12.73 -9.12 7.32
N PHE A 7 12.59 -10.34 7.83
CA PHE A 7 12.23 -10.62 9.21
C PHE A 7 13.33 -11.42 9.90
N MET A 8 13.59 -11.14 11.17
CA MET A 8 14.54 -11.89 11.98
C MET A 8 13.81 -12.91 12.86
N ASN A 9 13.97 -14.18 12.53
CA ASN A 9 13.58 -15.27 13.42
C ASN A 9 14.67 -15.50 14.46
N VAL A 10 14.25 -15.63 15.72
CA VAL A 10 15.09 -15.83 16.90
C VAL A 10 14.65 -17.13 17.57
N GLY A 11 15.42 -18.21 17.39
CA GLY A 11 15.07 -19.55 17.86
C GLY A 11 14.67 -19.61 19.34
N PRO A 12 15.42 -18.97 20.27
CA PRO A 12 15.05 -18.95 21.69
C PRO A 12 13.76 -18.20 22.04
N LEU A 13 13.18 -17.42 21.12
CA LEU A 13 11.92 -16.70 21.34
C LEU A 13 10.70 -17.43 20.77
N THR A 14 10.90 -18.49 19.97
CA THR A 14 9.82 -19.23 19.32
C THR A 14 8.88 -19.89 20.33
N ASN A 15 7.57 -19.71 20.15
CA ASN A 15 6.52 -20.33 20.94
C ASN A 15 6.01 -21.61 20.26
N ASN A 16 6.24 -22.76 20.89
CA ASN A 16 5.79 -24.06 20.37
C ASN A 16 4.38 -24.47 20.83
N SER A 17 3.63 -23.55 21.44
CA SER A 17 2.25 -23.81 21.86
C SER A 17 1.32 -23.88 20.65
N ILE A 18 0.41 -24.85 20.64
CA ILE A 18 -0.50 -25.10 19.51
C ILE A 18 -1.33 -23.83 19.22
N GLY A 19 -1.27 -23.36 17.97
CA GLY A 19 -2.07 -22.22 17.50
C GLY A 19 -1.61 -20.85 18.03
N GLN A 20 -0.42 -20.76 18.61
CA GLN A 20 0.15 -19.51 19.09
C GLN A 20 1.50 -19.24 18.41
N ASN A 21 1.79 -17.96 18.17
CA ASN A 21 3.10 -17.48 17.75
C ASN A 21 3.60 -16.48 18.79
N ALA A 22 4.90 -16.44 19.03
CA ALA A 22 5.52 -15.36 19.78
C ALA A 22 5.35 -14.03 19.03
N SER A 23 5.10 -12.95 19.76
CA SER A 23 4.98 -11.61 19.15
C SER A 23 6.31 -11.12 18.57
N TYR A 24 7.44 -11.59 19.13
CA TYR A 24 8.80 -11.23 18.74
C TYR A 24 9.62 -12.46 18.37
N GLY A 25 10.47 -12.31 17.36
CA GLY A 25 11.42 -13.33 16.95
C GLY A 25 10.78 -14.58 16.32
N GLU A 26 9.49 -14.52 16.04
CA GLU A 26 8.78 -15.59 15.36
C GLU A 26 7.79 -14.99 14.37
N LEU A 27 7.84 -15.51 13.15
CA LEU A 27 6.99 -15.07 12.06
C LEU A 27 5.72 -15.93 11.98
N SER A 28 4.55 -15.27 11.97
CA SER A 28 3.26 -15.95 11.81
C SER A 28 3.12 -16.67 10.47
N THR A 29 2.28 -17.70 10.43
CA THR A 29 1.98 -18.45 9.20
C THR A 29 1.38 -17.56 8.11
N GLN A 30 0.56 -16.57 8.48
CA GLN A 30 0.02 -15.58 7.55
C GLN A 30 1.13 -14.71 6.96
N ALA A 31 2.02 -14.16 7.80
CA ALA A 31 3.11 -13.31 7.32
C ALA A 31 4.07 -14.04 6.38
N GLN A 32 4.21 -15.36 6.53
CA GLN A 32 5.02 -16.19 5.62
C GLN A 32 4.48 -16.20 4.18
N THR A 33 3.22 -15.86 3.91
CA THR A 33 2.65 -15.86 2.56
C THR A 33 2.87 -14.53 1.82
N TYR A 34 3.48 -13.53 2.46
CA TYR A 34 3.60 -12.17 1.92
C TYR A 34 4.53 -12.04 0.71
N SER A 35 5.34 -13.07 0.42
CA SER A 35 6.19 -13.11 -0.76
C SER A 35 6.31 -14.54 -1.27
N ARG A 36 6.24 -14.69 -2.59
CA ARG A 36 6.53 -15.96 -3.28
C ARG A 36 8.01 -16.30 -3.25
N GLU A 37 8.87 -15.29 -3.22
CA GLU A 37 10.33 -15.45 -3.34
C GLU A 37 11.00 -15.04 -2.03
N LYS A 38 11.00 -15.97 -1.08
CA LYS A 38 11.69 -15.78 0.21
C LYS A 38 13.09 -16.38 0.16
N GLY A 39 14.04 -15.67 0.74
CA GLY A 39 15.37 -16.20 1.04
C GLY A 39 15.46 -16.53 2.53
N VAL A 40 16.08 -17.65 2.88
CA VAL A 40 16.32 -18.03 4.28
C VAL A 40 17.82 -18.14 4.48
N TYR A 41 18.37 -17.29 5.33
CA TYR A 41 19.81 -17.18 5.55
C TYR A 41 20.15 -17.41 7.01
N GLN A 42 21.02 -18.39 7.22
CA GLN A 42 21.60 -18.71 8.52
C GLN A 42 23.10 -18.52 8.46
N ARG A 43 23.67 -18.10 9.59
CA ARG A 43 25.12 -18.02 9.79
C ARG A 43 25.49 -18.66 11.12
N PRO A 44 25.48 -19.99 11.22
CA PRO A 44 25.66 -20.68 12.51
C PRO A 44 26.94 -20.29 13.25
N LEU A 45 28.02 -19.98 12.51
CA LEU A 45 29.29 -19.53 13.09
C LEU A 45 29.24 -18.08 13.62
N LEU A 46 28.39 -17.23 13.06
CA LEU A 46 28.19 -15.85 13.53
C LEU A 46 27.12 -15.79 14.62
N SER A 47 25.98 -16.42 14.38
CA SER A 47 24.87 -16.50 15.32
C SER A 47 24.03 -17.76 15.04
N PRO A 48 24.09 -18.79 15.91
CA PRO A 48 23.34 -20.03 15.71
C PRO A 48 21.83 -19.87 15.91
N ASP A 49 21.42 -18.88 16.71
CA ASP A 49 20.03 -18.70 17.14
C ASP A 49 19.22 -17.79 16.20
N LEU A 50 19.87 -17.20 15.20
CA LEU A 50 19.29 -16.16 14.36
C LEU A 50 19.17 -16.61 12.90
N THR A 51 17.99 -16.41 12.34
CA THR A 51 17.69 -16.69 10.93
C THR A 51 17.08 -15.47 10.28
N LEU A 52 17.76 -14.95 9.24
CA LEU A 52 17.23 -13.87 8.42
C LEU A 52 16.32 -14.46 7.33
N ILE A 53 15.06 -14.05 7.30
CA ILE A 53 14.12 -14.36 6.22
C ILE A 53 13.96 -13.10 5.38
N SER A 54 14.48 -13.10 4.14
CA SER A 54 14.26 -11.99 3.21
C SER A 54 12.94 -12.16 2.48
N PHE A 55 12.11 -11.12 2.46
CA PHE A 55 10.87 -11.07 1.68
C PHE A 55 11.03 -10.28 0.38
N MET A 56 11.94 -9.31 0.39
CA MET A 56 12.32 -8.55 -0.79
C MET A 56 13.83 -8.26 -0.77
N SER A 57 14.44 -8.44 -1.93
CA SER A 57 15.83 -8.11 -2.22
C SER A 57 15.86 -7.64 -3.67
N LYS A 58 16.01 -6.34 -3.89
CA LYS A 58 15.99 -5.71 -5.22
C LYS A 58 17.30 -4.98 -5.47
N ASP A 59 17.84 -5.13 -6.68
CA ASP A 59 19.01 -4.37 -7.11
C ASP A 59 18.65 -2.91 -7.46
N THR A 60 19.64 -2.16 -7.95
CA THR A 60 19.46 -0.74 -8.33
C THR A 60 18.55 -0.56 -9.54
N ALA A 61 18.37 -1.58 -10.37
CA ALA A 61 17.45 -1.61 -11.51
C ALA A 61 16.02 -2.04 -11.10
N GLY A 62 15.80 -2.39 -9.82
CA GLY A 62 14.53 -2.86 -9.29
C GLY A 62 14.26 -4.35 -9.55
N GLN A 63 15.22 -5.09 -10.08
CA GLN A 63 15.10 -6.53 -10.31
C GLN A 63 15.30 -7.30 -9.00
N ARG A 64 14.49 -8.34 -8.80
CA ARG A 64 14.65 -9.24 -7.64
C ARG A 64 15.93 -10.05 -7.79
N ILE A 65 16.77 -10.03 -6.75
CA ILE A 65 18.03 -10.76 -6.68
C ILE A 65 18.17 -11.50 -5.36
N VAL A 66 19.01 -12.53 -5.33
CA VAL A 66 19.44 -13.17 -4.06
C VAL A 66 20.13 -12.12 -3.19
N VAL A 67 19.92 -12.16 -1.87
CA VAL A 67 20.55 -11.19 -0.96
C VAL A 67 22.07 -11.37 -1.02
N PRO A 68 22.84 -10.32 -1.33
CA PRO A 68 24.30 -10.41 -1.35
C PRO A 68 24.83 -10.86 0.01
N GLN A 69 25.80 -11.77 -0.02
CA GLN A 69 26.40 -12.38 1.17
C GLN A 69 26.85 -11.34 2.21
N VAL A 70 27.47 -10.24 1.76
CA VAL A 70 27.95 -9.15 2.61
C VAL A 70 26.82 -8.43 3.36
N ILE A 71 25.64 -8.30 2.74
CA ILE A 71 24.45 -7.71 3.35
C ILE A 71 23.87 -8.66 4.40
N VAL A 72 23.85 -9.97 4.12
CA VAL A 72 23.41 -10.98 5.09
C VAL A 72 24.30 -10.95 6.33
N ASP A 73 25.62 -10.94 6.14
CA ASP A 73 26.59 -10.96 7.23
C ASP A 73 26.50 -9.69 8.08
N ASN A 74 26.35 -8.52 7.44
CA ASN A 74 26.12 -7.25 8.13
C ASN A 74 24.80 -7.27 8.93
N SER A 75 23.71 -7.72 8.31
CA SER A 75 22.38 -7.77 8.94
C SER A 75 22.36 -8.67 10.16
N ILE A 76 22.91 -9.89 10.04
CA ILE A 76 22.96 -10.84 11.16
C ILE A 76 23.87 -10.30 12.27
N THR A 77 24.97 -9.63 11.94
CA THR A 77 25.88 -9.04 12.95
C THR A 77 25.18 -7.96 13.78
N ILE A 78 24.49 -7.01 13.11
CA ILE A 78 23.76 -5.93 13.79
C ILE A 78 22.63 -6.51 14.64
N LEU A 79 21.83 -7.41 14.08
CA LEU A 79 20.69 -8.03 14.78
C LEU A 79 21.14 -8.91 15.96
N LYS A 80 22.31 -9.55 15.86
CA LYS A 80 22.93 -10.26 16.99
C LYS A 80 23.28 -9.30 18.12
N SER A 81 23.85 -8.13 17.83
CA SER A 81 24.15 -7.14 18.87
C SER A 81 22.88 -6.65 19.56
N ILE A 82 21.82 -6.36 18.78
CA ILE A 82 20.50 -6.00 19.31
C ILE A 82 19.96 -7.08 20.25
N TYR A 83 19.95 -8.34 19.81
CA TYR A 83 19.46 -9.44 20.62
C TYR A 83 20.30 -9.65 21.90
N ASN A 84 21.63 -9.56 21.80
CA ASN A 84 22.53 -9.70 22.95
C ASN A 84 22.35 -8.57 23.97
N LYS A 85 22.20 -7.33 23.51
CA LYS A 85 21.93 -6.18 24.40
C LYS A 85 20.61 -6.36 25.13
N SER A 86 19.57 -6.79 24.43
CA SER A 86 18.28 -7.13 25.04
C SER A 86 18.40 -8.25 26.07
N ASN A 87 19.19 -9.29 25.78
CA ASN A 87 19.42 -10.41 26.69
C ASN A 87 20.17 -10.03 27.97
N ASN A 88 21.11 -9.09 27.88
CA ASN A 88 21.97 -8.68 28.99
C ASN A 88 21.45 -7.46 29.75
N ALA A 89 20.36 -6.83 29.27
CA ALA A 89 19.77 -5.66 29.93
C ALA A 89 19.19 -6.04 31.29
N SER A 90 19.61 -5.31 32.33
CA SER A 90 19.08 -5.47 33.70
C SER A 90 17.90 -4.53 34.00
N GLY A 91 17.41 -3.80 33.00
CA GLY A 91 16.35 -2.80 33.14
C GLY A 91 15.75 -2.40 31.79
N GLN A 92 14.85 -1.42 31.82
CA GLN A 92 14.20 -0.90 30.62
C GLN A 92 15.21 -0.28 29.66
N LEU A 93 15.11 -0.65 28.38
CA LEU A 93 15.84 -0.01 27.30
C LEU A 93 14.94 1.06 26.68
N TYR A 94 15.42 2.31 26.68
CA TYR A 94 14.73 3.42 26.03
C TYR A 94 15.17 3.56 24.58
N ASN A 95 14.22 3.90 23.71
CA ASN A 95 14.43 3.95 22.27
C ASN A 95 15.58 4.88 21.88
N ASP A 96 15.54 6.15 22.31
CA ASP A 96 16.52 7.16 21.91
C ASP A 96 17.95 6.80 22.34
N THR A 97 18.13 6.34 23.59
CA THR A 97 19.45 5.94 24.11
C THR A 97 20.00 4.74 23.35
N TRP A 98 19.17 3.74 23.08
CA TRP A 98 19.61 2.55 22.36
C TRP A 98 19.92 2.86 20.89
N LEU A 99 19.15 3.74 20.25
CA LEU A 99 19.46 4.20 18.89
C LEU A 99 20.84 4.88 18.82
N ILE A 100 21.15 5.76 19.77
CA ILE A 100 22.47 6.41 19.87
C ILE A 100 23.59 5.38 20.02
N ASP A 101 23.40 4.38 20.90
CA ASP A 101 24.39 3.33 21.12
C ASP A 101 24.62 2.48 19.85
N LEU A 102 23.55 2.14 19.11
CA LEU A 102 23.66 1.39 17.84
C LEU A 102 24.40 2.20 16.77
N ILE A 103 24.10 3.50 16.66
CA ILE A 103 24.80 4.40 15.76
C ILE A 103 26.30 4.44 16.09
N ALA A 104 26.65 4.54 17.37
CA ALA A 104 28.05 4.56 17.80
C ALA A 104 28.76 3.25 17.49
N GLU A 105 28.16 2.11 17.85
CA GLU A 105 28.73 0.76 17.69
C GLU A 105 28.99 0.42 16.21
N PHE A 106 28.07 0.77 15.32
CA PHE A 106 28.12 0.40 13.90
C PHE A 106 28.52 1.54 12.96
N SER A 107 28.98 2.68 13.47
CA SER A 107 29.32 3.87 12.69
C SER A 107 30.32 3.64 11.54
N THR A 108 31.17 2.61 11.61
CA THR A 108 32.14 2.27 10.58
C THR A 108 31.54 1.46 9.42
N VAL A 109 30.46 0.71 9.67
CA VAL A 109 29.86 -0.23 8.71
C VAL A 109 28.41 0.10 8.34
N ALA A 110 27.78 1.04 9.03
CA ALA A 110 26.41 1.47 8.77
C ALA A 110 26.19 2.96 9.08
N GLN A 111 25.12 3.52 8.52
CA GLN A 111 24.64 4.89 8.78
C GLN A 111 23.12 4.95 8.67
N ASP A 112 22.55 6.13 8.95
CA ASP A 112 21.13 6.42 8.83
C ASP A 112 20.27 5.39 9.58
N PHE A 113 20.67 5.06 10.82
CA PHE A 113 19.91 4.15 11.65
C PHE A 113 18.57 4.77 12.04
N GLU A 114 17.52 3.96 11.89
CA GLU A 114 16.21 4.20 12.48
C GLU A 114 15.75 2.93 13.19
N MET A 115 14.88 3.09 14.17
CA MET A 115 14.41 2.00 15.00
C MET A 115 12.94 2.18 15.36
N GLY A 116 12.18 1.10 15.28
CA GLY A 116 10.79 1.05 15.75
C GLY A 116 10.70 1.15 17.27
N ALA A 117 9.47 1.24 17.81
CA ALA A 117 9.26 1.31 19.25
C ALA A 117 9.98 0.17 19.99
N VAL A 118 10.53 0.46 21.16
CA VAL A 118 11.14 -0.56 22.02
C VAL A 118 10.11 -0.95 23.06
N GLU A 119 9.64 -2.19 22.98
CA GLU A 119 8.59 -2.71 23.86
C GLU A 119 9.10 -3.87 24.68
N GLN A 120 8.44 -4.10 25.81
CA GLN A 120 8.74 -5.24 26.66
C GLN A 120 8.04 -6.49 26.12
N TYR A 121 8.82 -7.55 25.91
CA TYR A 121 8.33 -8.89 25.65
C TYR A 121 8.96 -9.85 26.66
N ASN A 122 8.14 -10.44 27.53
CA ASN A 122 8.58 -11.18 28.70
C ASN A 122 9.53 -10.32 29.58
N THR A 123 10.76 -10.78 29.79
CA THR A 123 11.79 -10.05 30.55
C THR A 123 12.75 -9.26 29.65
N LYS A 124 12.46 -9.14 28.35
CA LYS A 124 13.34 -8.55 27.35
C LYS A 124 12.72 -7.29 26.76
N TRP A 125 13.56 -6.35 26.35
CA TRP A 125 13.16 -5.15 25.63
C TRP A 125 13.67 -5.23 24.21
N LEU A 126 12.77 -5.22 23.23
CA LEU A 126 13.11 -5.44 21.81
C LEU A 126 12.49 -4.35 20.94
N PRO A 127 13.24 -3.85 19.94
CA PRO A 127 12.67 -2.95 18.95
C PRO A 127 11.76 -3.71 17.99
N GLU A 128 10.68 -3.09 17.54
CA GLU A 128 9.78 -3.70 16.55
C GLU A 128 10.47 -4.01 15.21
N TRP A 129 11.38 -3.13 14.80
CA TRP A 129 12.18 -3.19 13.59
C TRP A 129 13.40 -2.29 13.71
N VAL A 130 14.40 -2.51 12.86
CA VAL A 130 15.56 -1.63 12.69
C VAL A 130 15.82 -1.44 11.20
N SER A 131 16.17 -0.22 10.79
CA SER A 131 16.63 0.06 9.43
C SER A 131 17.92 0.86 9.43
N TRP A 132 18.72 0.69 8.38
CA TRP A 132 19.99 1.39 8.21
C TRP A 132 20.40 1.35 6.74
N LYS A 133 21.45 2.12 6.42
CA LYS A 133 22.24 1.96 5.19
C LYS A 133 23.56 1.28 5.52
N PHE A 134 23.90 0.25 4.77
CA PHE A 134 25.19 -0.42 4.83
C PHE A 134 26.27 0.45 4.17
N LYS A 135 27.39 0.70 4.86
CA LYS A 135 28.56 1.37 4.28
C LYS A 135 29.42 0.34 3.57
N THR A 136 29.45 0.42 2.25
CA THR A 136 30.22 -0.49 1.41
C THR A 136 30.89 0.26 0.26
N THR A 137 31.99 -0.29 -0.21
CA THR A 137 32.69 0.17 -1.42
C THR A 137 32.17 -0.50 -2.68
N ASP A 138 31.25 -1.46 -2.55
CA ASP A 138 30.60 -2.11 -3.68
C ASP A 138 29.67 -1.10 -4.39
N PRO A 139 29.96 -0.71 -5.65
CA PRO A 139 29.22 0.31 -6.37
C PRO A 139 27.72 0.00 -6.48
N ASP A 140 27.35 -1.29 -6.61
CA ASP A 140 25.95 -1.71 -6.77
C ASP A 140 25.15 -1.65 -5.46
N LEU A 141 25.85 -1.47 -4.34
CA LEU A 141 25.29 -1.39 -3.00
C LEU A 141 25.54 -0.04 -2.31
N THR A 142 26.20 0.92 -2.97
CA THR A 142 26.51 2.24 -2.37
C THR A 142 25.25 3.01 -1.97
N ASP A 143 24.20 2.93 -2.79
CA ASP A 143 22.87 3.42 -2.47
C ASP A 143 21.98 2.24 -2.10
N ASN A 144 21.76 2.04 -0.80
CA ASN A 144 20.99 0.93 -0.28
C ASN A 144 20.01 1.34 0.83
N TYR A 145 18.99 0.51 1.05
CA TYR A 145 18.06 0.57 2.16
C TYR A 145 17.82 -0.83 2.73
N ILE A 146 18.07 -1.01 4.03
CA ILE A 146 17.85 -2.29 4.72
C ILE A 146 16.85 -2.05 5.84
N ARG A 147 15.76 -2.83 5.88
CA ARG A 147 14.79 -2.84 6.98
C ARG A 147 14.48 -4.26 7.42
N ILE A 148 14.74 -4.54 8.69
CA ILE A 148 14.50 -5.86 9.28
C ILE A 148 13.55 -5.73 10.46
N TRP A 149 12.44 -6.46 10.41
CA TRP A 149 11.48 -6.55 11.50
C TRP A 149 11.84 -7.66 12.48
N LEU A 150 11.50 -7.43 13.75
CA LEU A 150 11.60 -8.41 14.84
C LEU A 150 10.23 -8.74 15.44
N LYS A 151 9.23 -7.86 15.28
CA LYS A 151 7.85 -8.05 15.75
C LYS A 151 6.93 -8.41 14.59
N ASP A 152 6.22 -9.54 14.71
CA ASP A 152 5.35 -10.06 13.64
C ASP A 152 4.21 -9.10 13.30
N GLU A 153 3.55 -8.52 14.30
CA GLU A 153 2.47 -7.56 14.09
C GLU A 153 2.95 -6.32 13.31
N SER A 154 4.11 -5.77 13.68
CA SER A 154 4.69 -4.63 12.97
C SER A 154 5.07 -5.02 11.54
N PHE A 155 5.61 -6.22 11.32
CA PHE A 155 5.86 -6.72 9.97
C PHE A 155 4.57 -6.82 9.15
N ARG A 156 3.53 -7.46 9.70
CA ARG A 156 2.24 -7.63 9.01
C ARG A 156 1.58 -6.31 8.62
N ASN A 157 1.76 -5.27 9.43
CA ASN A 157 1.16 -3.95 9.22
C ASN A 157 2.02 -3.00 8.36
N GLN A 158 3.34 -3.19 8.35
CA GLN A 158 4.27 -2.24 7.72
C GLN A 158 4.90 -2.75 6.44
N TYR A 159 4.87 -4.07 6.18
CA TYR A 159 5.36 -4.63 4.93
C TYR A 159 4.43 -4.21 3.78
N ASP A 160 5.01 -3.49 2.83
CA ASP A 160 4.35 -2.69 1.79
C ASP A 160 4.52 -3.28 0.39
N GLU A 161 5.37 -4.30 0.22
CA GLU A 161 5.53 -4.99 -1.06
C GLU A 161 4.44 -6.04 -1.25
N TYR A 162 4.09 -6.30 -2.51
CA TYR A 162 3.18 -7.36 -2.88
C TYR A 162 3.44 -7.88 -4.29
N ASP A 163 2.85 -9.03 -4.61
CA ASP A 163 2.74 -9.60 -5.97
C ASP A 163 1.28 -10.03 -6.19
N ILE A 164 0.74 -9.79 -7.40
CA ILE A 164 -0.63 -10.15 -7.76
C ILE A 164 -0.59 -11.00 -9.03
N VAL A 165 -1.08 -12.23 -8.91
CA VAL A 165 -1.27 -13.13 -10.05
C VAL A 165 -2.72 -13.06 -10.48
N VAL A 166 -2.95 -12.69 -11.74
CA VAL A 166 -4.28 -12.55 -12.33
C VAL A 166 -4.69 -13.84 -13.03
N ILE A 167 -5.93 -14.26 -12.78
CA ILE A 167 -6.59 -15.37 -13.46
C ILE A 167 -7.78 -14.76 -14.22
N PRO A 168 -7.67 -14.59 -15.55
CA PRO A 168 -8.73 -14.01 -16.35
C PRO A 168 -9.94 -14.96 -16.47
N PRO A 169 -11.14 -14.45 -16.81
CA PRO A 169 -12.34 -15.27 -16.98
C PRO A 169 -12.18 -16.30 -18.10
N ILE A 170 -11.45 -15.92 -19.16
CA ILE A 170 -11.14 -16.74 -20.33
C ILE A 170 -9.70 -16.46 -20.78
N THR A 171 -9.09 -17.42 -21.46
CA THR A 171 -7.76 -17.29 -22.07
C THR A 171 -7.82 -17.88 -23.48
N PRO A 172 -7.38 -17.16 -24.53
CA PRO A 172 -6.72 -15.85 -24.53
C PRO A 172 -7.68 -14.68 -24.21
N VAL A 173 -7.13 -13.59 -23.64
CA VAL A 173 -7.95 -12.41 -23.27
C VAL A 173 -8.49 -11.66 -24.49
N ASP A 174 -7.89 -11.81 -25.67
CA ASP A 174 -8.40 -11.19 -26.91
C ASP A 174 -9.80 -11.70 -27.31
N ASP A 175 -10.22 -12.84 -26.77
CA ASP A 175 -11.52 -13.44 -27.08
C ASP A 175 -12.71 -12.60 -26.58
N PHE A 176 -12.47 -11.63 -25.69
CA PHE A 176 -13.42 -10.59 -25.32
C PHE A 176 -13.91 -9.72 -26.49
N PHE A 177 -13.17 -9.71 -27.61
CA PHE A 177 -13.52 -8.97 -28.82
C PHE A 177 -14.22 -9.82 -29.90
N LYS A 178 -14.47 -11.12 -29.63
CA LYS A 178 -15.35 -11.97 -30.45
C LYS A 178 -16.78 -11.42 -30.48
N GLN A 179 -17.60 -11.96 -31.37
CA GLN A 179 -19.05 -11.70 -31.35
C GLN A 179 -19.64 -12.10 -30.00
N VAL A 180 -20.52 -11.26 -29.45
CA VAL A 180 -21.02 -11.38 -28.07
C VAL A 180 -21.63 -12.75 -27.75
N ASP A 181 -22.33 -13.38 -28.70
CA ASP A 181 -22.91 -14.71 -28.51
C ASP A 181 -21.84 -15.80 -28.31
N LEU A 182 -20.72 -15.69 -29.02
CA LEU A 182 -19.58 -16.62 -28.89
C LEU A 182 -18.84 -16.38 -27.57
N LEU A 183 -18.63 -15.12 -27.19
CA LEU A 183 -18.02 -14.75 -25.92
C LEU A 183 -18.85 -15.26 -24.73
N ILE A 184 -20.17 -15.11 -24.77
CA ILE A 184 -21.07 -15.61 -23.72
C ILE A 184 -20.98 -17.15 -23.65
N ALA A 185 -20.95 -17.85 -24.79
CA ALA A 185 -20.81 -19.30 -24.80
C ALA A 185 -19.49 -19.73 -24.14
N GLU A 186 -18.37 -19.12 -24.52
CA GLU A 186 -17.04 -19.43 -24.00
C GLU A 186 -16.89 -19.13 -22.50
N ILE A 187 -17.45 -18.01 -22.02
CA ILE A 187 -17.48 -17.71 -20.57
C ILE A 187 -18.32 -18.74 -19.82
N ASN A 188 -19.43 -19.20 -20.39
CA ASN A 188 -20.29 -20.21 -19.76
C ASN A 188 -19.72 -21.63 -19.82
N GLU A 189 -18.78 -21.90 -20.72
CA GLU A 189 -18.04 -23.17 -20.75
C GLU A 189 -17.12 -23.30 -19.53
N VAL A 190 -16.61 -22.19 -18.99
CA VAL A 190 -15.78 -22.20 -17.78
C VAL A 190 -16.64 -22.49 -16.54
N THR A 191 -16.65 -23.75 -16.15
CA THR A 191 -17.41 -24.23 -14.97
C THR A 191 -16.81 -23.74 -13.65
N PRO A 192 -17.59 -23.71 -12.54
CA PRO A 192 -17.04 -23.43 -11.22
C PRO A 192 -15.90 -24.38 -10.81
N GLU A 193 -15.95 -25.64 -11.23
CA GLU A 193 -14.89 -26.62 -11.02
C GLU A 193 -13.61 -26.22 -11.76
N GLU A 194 -13.68 -25.91 -13.06
CA GLU A 194 -12.52 -25.49 -13.86
C GLU A 194 -11.94 -24.17 -13.34
N ARG A 195 -12.79 -23.23 -12.95
CA ARG A 195 -12.34 -21.98 -12.34
C ARG A 195 -11.53 -22.23 -11.06
N THR A 196 -11.99 -23.14 -10.20
CA THR A 196 -11.25 -23.53 -9.00
C THR A 196 -9.92 -24.20 -9.35
N GLN A 197 -9.88 -25.03 -10.40
CA GLN A 197 -8.65 -25.64 -10.90
C GLN A 197 -7.67 -24.59 -11.43
N ASN A 198 -8.13 -23.61 -12.22
CA ASN A 198 -7.32 -22.52 -12.74
C ASN A 198 -6.69 -21.70 -11.60
N VAL A 199 -7.45 -21.44 -10.53
CA VAL A 199 -6.92 -20.79 -9.32
C VAL A 199 -5.81 -21.63 -8.67
N GLN A 200 -5.98 -22.96 -8.56
CA GLN A 200 -4.92 -23.82 -7.99
C GLN A 200 -3.67 -23.87 -8.89
N LEU A 201 -3.86 -23.93 -10.21
CA LEU A 201 -2.75 -23.92 -11.17
C LEU A 201 -1.97 -22.61 -11.12
N ALA A 202 -2.65 -21.48 -10.94
CA ALA A 202 -2.03 -20.16 -10.81
C ALA A 202 -1.17 -19.99 -9.54
N LYS A 203 -1.37 -20.82 -8.50
CA LYS A 203 -0.51 -20.82 -7.30
C LYS A 203 0.89 -21.35 -7.58
N VAL A 204 1.04 -22.13 -8.65
CA VAL A 204 2.30 -22.83 -8.95
C VAL A 204 3.27 -21.86 -9.62
N LYS A 205 4.50 -21.78 -9.12
CA LYS A 205 5.59 -21.10 -9.84
C LYS A 205 6.39 -22.12 -10.64
N LEU A 206 6.55 -21.87 -11.92
CA LEU A 206 7.51 -22.58 -12.76
C LEU A 206 8.93 -22.07 -12.45
N PRO A 207 9.95 -22.93 -12.44
CA PRO A 207 9.97 -24.31 -12.97
C PRO A 207 9.68 -25.42 -11.95
N ASP A 208 9.68 -25.14 -10.65
CA ASP A 208 9.72 -26.19 -9.61
C ASP A 208 8.39 -26.92 -9.40
N ASN A 209 7.30 -26.43 -10.01
CA ASN A 209 5.95 -26.99 -9.92
C ASN A 209 5.43 -27.11 -8.47
N ILE A 210 5.90 -26.24 -7.57
CA ILE A 210 5.50 -26.17 -6.17
C ILE A 210 4.47 -25.04 -5.99
N PRO A 211 3.29 -25.33 -5.39
CA PRO A 211 2.31 -24.29 -5.07
C PRO A 211 2.82 -23.35 -3.99
N TYR A 212 2.61 -22.05 -4.19
CA TYR A 212 2.83 -21.03 -3.17
C TYR A 212 1.52 -20.72 -2.45
N PRO A 213 1.50 -20.71 -1.11
CA PRO A 213 0.34 -20.23 -0.37
C PRO A 213 0.21 -18.73 -0.59
N GLU A 214 -0.97 -18.32 -1.05
CA GLU A 214 -1.37 -16.93 -1.17
C GLU A 214 -1.64 -16.29 0.18
N THR A 215 -1.55 -14.96 0.24
CA THR A 215 -2.05 -14.21 1.39
C THR A 215 -3.56 -14.11 1.34
N ILE A 216 -4.10 -13.70 0.18
CA ILE A 216 -5.54 -13.47 -0.04
C ILE A 216 -5.90 -13.96 -1.45
N ILE A 217 -7.03 -14.65 -1.56
CA ILE A 217 -7.73 -14.86 -2.84
C ILE A 217 -8.83 -13.83 -2.91
N ARG A 218 -8.97 -13.17 -4.06
CA ARG A 218 -10.03 -12.19 -4.27
C ARG A 218 -10.67 -12.39 -5.64
N THR A 219 -11.98 -12.22 -5.68
CA THR A 219 -12.77 -12.22 -6.90
C THR A 219 -13.29 -10.81 -7.14
N GLU A 220 -13.03 -10.25 -8.31
CA GLU A 220 -13.58 -8.98 -8.77
C GLU A 220 -14.49 -9.19 -9.97
N THR A 221 -15.56 -8.39 -10.03
CA THR A 221 -16.50 -8.44 -11.16
C THR A 221 -16.52 -7.11 -11.89
N PHE A 222 -16.40 -7.17 -13.22
CA PHE A 222 -16.45 -6.00 -14.09
C PHE A 222 -17.57 -6.17 -15.11
N GLN A 223 -18.32 -5.09 -15.36
CA GLN A 223 -19.35 -5.09 -16.37
C GLN A 223 -18.72 -5.00 -17.76
N TYR A 224 -18.95 -6.03 -18.56
CA TYR A 224 -18.72 -6.01 -19.99
C TYR A 224 -19.85 -5.27 -20.70
N THR A 225 -19.52 -4.50 -21.72
CA THR A 225 -20.48 -3.86 -22.64
C THR A 225 -20.06 -4.15 -24.07
N ASP A 226 -20.96 -4.74 -24.86
CA ASP A 226 -20.69 -4.99 -26.29
C ASP A 226 -20.47 -3.66 -27.04
N ARG A 227 -19.54 -3.65 -28.00
CA ARG A 227 -19.30 -2.50 -28.89
C ARG A 227 -20.45 -2.29 -29.86
N PHE A 228 -21.12 -3.38 -30.24
CA PHE A 228 -22.22 -3.33 -31.20
C PHE A 228 -23.56 -3.36 -30.47
N ALA A 229 -24.41 -2.39 -30.78
CA ALA A 229 -25.79 -2.45 -30.33
C ALA A 229 -26.53 -3.56 -31.09
N ASN A 230 -27.46 -4.23 -30.41
CA ASN A 230 -28.36 -5.17 -31.05
C ASN A 230 -29.32 -4.46 -32.03
N GLN A 231 -30.20 -5.22 -32.70
CA GLN A 231 -31.15 -4.67 -33.67
C GLN A 231 -32.13 -3.63 -33.08
N GLN A 232 -32.24 -3.52 -31.75
CA GLN A 232 -33.05 -2.49 -31.07
C GLN A 232 -32.23 -1.29 -30.58
N GLY A 233 -30.93 -1.20 -30.93
CA GLY A 233 -30.06 -0.12 -30.46
C GLY A 233 -29.60 -0.27 -29.01
N VAL A 234 -29.74 -1.47 -28.41
CA VAL A 234 -29.34 -1.75 -27.03
C VAL A 234 -28.05 -2.55 -27.01
N HIS A 235 -27.08 -2.10 -26.23
CA HIS A 235 -25.84 -2.84 -26.00
C HIS A 235 -26.09 -4.00 -25.04
N VAL A 236 -25.61 -5.20 -25.39
CA VAL A 236 -25.60 -6.34 -24.47
C VAL A 236 -24.55 -6.08 -23.39
N SER A 237 -24.91 -6.35 -22.13
CA SER A 237 -23.96 -6.23 -21.01
C SER A 237 -24.15 -7.37 -20.02
N PHE A 238 -23.04 -7.82 -19.44
CA PHE A 238 -23.02 -8.87 -18.43
C PHE A 238 -21.79 -8.73 -17.51
N LEU A 239 -21.79 -9.42 -16.37
CA LEU A 239 -20.67 -9.38 -15.43
C LEU A 239 -19.63 -10.43 -15.79
N THR A 240 -18.38 -10.01 -15.85
CA THR A 240 -17.21 -10.87 -16.03
C THR A 240 -16.50 -11.03 -14.69
N THR A 241 -15.99 -12.23 -14.39
CA THR A 241 -15.48 -12.57 -13.06
C THR A 241 -13.99 -12.89 -13.11
N TRP A 242 -13.19 -12.05 -12.47
CA TRP A 242 -11.74 -12.10 -12.47
C TRP A 242 -11.25 -12.54 -11.09
N ASP A 243 -10.42 -13.58 -11.05
CA ASP A 243 -9.78 -14.00 -9.81
C ASP A 243 -8.35 -13.50 -9.73
N VAL A 244 -7.93 -13.15 -8.53
CA VAL A 244 -6.57 -12.76 -8.25
C VAL A 244 -6.04 -13.44 -7.01
N LEU A 245 -4.77 -13.86 -7.07
CA LEU A 245 -3.99 -14.32 -5.94
C LEU A 245 -3.08 -13.18 -5.51
N ILE A 246 -3.17 -12.78 -4.24
CA ILE A 246 -2.41 -11.67 -3.68
C ILE A 246 -1.39 -12.25 -2.69
N TYR A 247 -0.12 -11.90 -2.88
CA TYR A 247 0.97 -12.20 -1.96
C TYR A 247 1.43 -10.89 -1.33
N GLY A 248 1.16 -10.71 -0.04
CA GLY A 248 1.42 -9.48 0.70
C GLY A 248 0.14 -8.69 0.96
N ALA A 249 -0.11 -8.35 2.23
CA ALA A 249 -1.35 -7.68 2.65
C ALA A 249 -1.56 -6.31 1.99
N ALA A 250 -0.47 -5.62 1.63
CA ALA A 250 -0.53 -4.33 0.93
C ALA A 250 -1.20 -4.42 -0.45
N GLY A 251 -1.20 -5.59 -1.08
CA GLY A 251 -1.84 -5.82 -2.37
C GLY A 251 -3.37 -5.95 -2.30
N ASP A 252 -3.96 -6.17 -1.11
CA ASP A 252 -5.42 -6.31 -0.95
C ASP A 252 -6.12 -4.96 -0.92
N ASN A 253 -6.08 -4.29 -2.06
CA ASN A 253 -6.87 -3.10 -2.32
C ASN A 253 -7.36 -3.13 -3.78
N VAL A 254 -8.55 -2.57 -3.99
CA VAL A 254 -9.26 -2.61 -5.27
C VAL A 254 -8.40 -2.10 -6.42
N ASP A 255 -7.57 -1.10 -6.15
CA ASP A 255 -6.77 -0.45 -7.19
C ASP A 255 -5.57 -1.25 -7.61
N SER A 256 -4.78 -1.76 -6.67
CA SER A 256 -3.66 -2.65 -6.99
C SER A 256 -4.15 -3.86 -7.76
N VAL A 257 -5.32 -4.39 -7.39
CA VAL A 257 -5.99 -5.49 -8.11
C VAL A 257 -6.43 -5.06 -9.52
N LYS A 258 -7.13 -3.93 -9.67
CA LYS A 258 -7.55 -3.41 -10.99
C LYS A 258 -6.35 -3.12 -11.90
N GLU A 259 -5.29 -2.51 -11.35
CA GLU A 259 -4.05 -2.21 -12.06
C GLU A 259 -3.38 -3.50 -12.54
N ALA A 260 -3.21 -4.48 -11.65
CA ALA A 260 -2.65 -5.78 -12.02
C ALA A 260 -3.49 -6.48 -13.11
N ILE A 261 -4.83 -6.43 -13.02
CA ILE A 261 -5.72 -7.00 -14.04
C ILE A 261 -5.55 -6.26 -15.37
N ALA A 262 -5.56 -4.92 -15.37
CA ALA A 262 -5.38 -4.12 -16.57
C ALA A 262 -4.01 -4.36 -17.23
N ASP A 263 -2.94 -4.40 -16.44
CA ASP A 263 -1.58 -4.67 -16.92
C ASP A 263 -1.47 -6.09 -17.47
N HIS A 264 -2.08 -7.08 -16.81
CA HIS A 264 -2.15 -8.45 -17.32
C HIS A 264 -2.88 -8.52 -18.66
N VAL A 265 -4.03 -7.85 -18.79
CA VAL A 265 -4.79 -7.79 -20.04
C VAL A 265 -3.95 -7.17 -21.15
N LEU A 266 -3.35 -6.00 -20.91
CA LEU A 266 -2.54 -5.30 -21.92
C LEU A 266 -1.27 -6.06 -22.31
N ALA A 267 -0.67 -6.82 -21.38
CA ALA A 267 0.49 -7.65 -21.67
C ALA A 267 0.16 -8.92 -22.48
N ASN A 268 -1.08 -9.39 -22.43
CA ASN A 268 -1.54 -10.62 -23.09
C ASN A 268 -2.55 -10.36 -24.23
N SER A 269 -2.73 -9.10 -24.62
CA SER A 269 -3.68 -8.68 -25.63
C SER A 269 -2.99 -8.02 -26.82
N SER A 270 -3.56 -8.19 -28.01
CA SER A 270 -3.17 -7.44 -29.21
C SER A 270 -3.93 -6.11 -29.38
N HIS A 271 -4.95 -5.86 -28.54
CA HIS A 271 -5.80 -4.67 -28.59
C HIS A 271 -5.29 -3.53 -27.72
N THR A 272 -5.62 -2.29 -28.10
CA THR A 272 -5.17 -1.11 -27.36
C THR A 272 -5.97 -0.88 -26.09
N ARG A 273 -5.44 -0.07 -25.19
CA ARG A 273 -6.13 0.34 -23.96
C ARG A 273 -7.46 1.02 -24.27
N GLU A 274 -7.52 1.83 -25.32
CA GLU A 274 -8.71 2.55 -25.74
C GLU A 274 -9.81 1.58 -26.19
N GLU A 275 -9.47 0.54 -26.96
CA GLU A 275 -10.42 -0.50 -27.35
C GLU A 275 -10.97 -1.27 -26.14
N TRP A 276 -10.09 -1.61 -25.19
CA TRP A 276 -10.47 -2.25 -23.94
C TRP A 276 -11.36 -1.36 -23.06
N MET A 277 -11.17 -0.04 -23.08
CA MET A 277 -12.01 0.93 -22.36
C MET A 277 -13.45 0.98 -22.89
N GLU A 278 -13.68 0.61 -24.15
CA GLU A 278 -15.03 0.54 -24.73
C GLU A 278 -15.81 -0.64 -24.14
N ILE A 279 -15.16 -1.81 -23.99
CA ILE A 279 -15.83 -3.04 -23.56
C ILE A 279 -15.78 -3.30 -22.06
N LEU A 280 -14.72 -2.87 -21.36
CA LEU A 280 -14.54 -3.01 -19.91
C LEU A 280 -14.16 -1.65 -19.27
N PRO A 281 -15.03 -0.64 -19.36
CA PRO A 281 -14.71 0.71 -18.88
C PRO A 281 -14.34 0.74 -17.39
N ASP A 282 -15.01 -0.06 -16.55
CA ASP A 282 -14.80 -0.08 -15.10
C ASP A 282 -13.44 -0.64 -14.67
N LEU A 283 -12.80 -1.43 -15.55
CA LEU A 283 -11.46 -1.98 -15.31
C LEU A 283 -10.40 -0.91 -15.64
N PHE A 284 -10.57 -0.20 -16.75
CA PHE A 284 -9.55 0.71 -17.29
C PHE A 284 -9.70 2.16 -16.87
N LYS A 285 -10.89 2.59 -16.43
CA LYS A 285 -11.16 3.93 -15.88
C LYS A 285 -11.06 3.90 -14.35
N ARG A 286 -10.31 4.85 -13.79
CA ARG A 286 -10.20 5.03 -12.34
C ARG A 286 -11.09 6.18 -11.90
N THR A 287 -12.03 5.88 -11.00
CA THR A 287 -12.74 6.93 -10.26
C THR A 287 -11.87 7.36 -9.09
N GLU A 288 -11.30 8.56 -9.17
CA GLU A 288 -10.44 9.11 -8.14
C GLU A 288 -10.77 10.55 -7.77
N PHE A 289 -10.37 10.94 -6.56
CA PHE A 289 -10.36 12.31 -6.07
C PHE A 289 -8.99 12.62 -5.50
N VAL A 290 -8.38 13.69 -5.99
CA VAL A 290 -7.16 14.25 -5.40
C VAL A 290 -7.58 15.29 -4.37
N ILE A 291 -7.09 15.12 -3.15
CA ILE A 291 -7.41 15.91 -1.96
C ILE A 291 -6.13 16.62 -1.51
N TRP A 292 -6.18 17.95 -1.51
CA TRP A 292 -5.09 18.82 -1.07
C TRP A 292 -5.48 19.60 0.18
N PRO A 293 -5.01 19.16 1.36
CA PRO A 293 -5.22 19.92 2.57
C PRO A 293 -4.32 21.15 2.60
N SER A 294 -4.83 22.27 3.10
CA SER A 294 -4.11 23.55 3.17
C SER A 294 -3.15 23.58 4.37
N TRP A 295 -2.14 22.72 4.37
CA TRP A 295 -1.22 22.51 5.50
C TRP A 295 -0.47 23.76 5.98
N ASN A 296 -0.27 24.73 5.10
CA ASN A 296 0.48 25.97 5.34
C ASN A 296 -0.40 27.14 5.80
N LYS A 297 -1.73 27.02 5.76
CA LYS A 297 -2.65 28.11 6.13
C LYS A 297 -3.01 28.03 7.61
N TYR A 298 -2.18 28.63 8.47
CA TYR A 298 -2.46 28.72 9.91
C TYR A 298 -3.31 29.95 10.24
N ALA A 299 -4.36 29.76 11.02
CA ALA A 299 -5.05 30.85 11.72
C ALA A 299 -4.36 31.14 13.07
N ILE A 300 -3.90 30.08 13.74
CA ILE A 300 -3.12 30.15 14.98
C ILE A 300 -1.80 29.40 14.72
N PRO A 301 -0.65 30.07 14.81
CA PRO A 301 0.64 29.43 14.52
C PRO A 301 1.00 28.38 15.58
N ASN A 302 1.94 27.49 15.22
CA ASN A 302 2.51 26.55 16.19
C ASN A 302 3.24 27.29 17.31
N LEU A 303 3.02 26.86 18.55
CA LEU A 303 3.77 27.27 19.73
C LEU A 303 4.73 26.15 20.15
N ILE A 304 5.66 26.44 21.06
CA ILE A 304 6.68 25.46 21.53
C ILE A 304 6.04 24.17 22.06
N THR A 305 4.88 24.27 22.71
CA THR A 305 4.20 23.13 23.37
C THR A 305 2.83 22.82 22.79
N GLN A 306 2.35 23.58 21.80
CA GLN A 306 1.01 23.43 21.24
C GLN A 306 1.04 23.50 19.72
N ALA A 307 0.41 22.52 19.09
CA ALA A 307 0.21 22.54 17.66
C ALA A 307 -0.72 23.70 17.25
N GLY A 308 -0.40 24.35 16.15
CA GLY A 308 -1.17 25.42 15.55
C GLY A 308 -2.48 24.90 14.96
N ILE A 309 -3.40 25.84 14.74
CA ILE A 309 -4.73 25.58 14.19
C ILE A 309 -4.79 26.20 12.80
N GLN A 310 -5.28 25.43 11.82
CA GLN A 310 -5.42 25.87 10.46
C GLN A 310 -6.62 26.82 10.27
N SER A 311 -6.55 27.62 9.22
CA SER A 311 -7.66 28.47 8.82
C SER A 311 -8.67 27.66 8.00
N PRO A 312 -9.96 27.70 8.34
CA PRO A 312 -11.00 27.11 7.50
C PRO A 312 -11.31 27.96 6.27
N VAL A 313 -10.87 29.23 6.27
CA VAL A 313 -11.21 30.23 5.24
C VAL A 313 -10.23 30.13 4.08
N ASN A 314 -10.77 30.12 2.86
CA ASN A 314 -9.99 30.10 1.63
C ASN A 314 -10.66 30.94 0.54
N GLU A 315 -9.86 31.57 -0.32
CA GLU A 315 -10.36 32.26 -1.50
C GLU A 315 -10.52 31.27 -2.66
N LEU A 316 -11.69 31.27 -3.30
CA LEU A 316 -12.03 30.30 -4.33
C LEU A 316 -11.08 30.37 -5.54
N THR A 317 -10.77 31.58 -6.02
CA THR A 317 -9.85 31.79 -7.15
C THR A 317 -8.46 31.25 -6.83
N SER A 318 -7.90 31.59 -5.66
CA SER A 318 -6.60 31.08 -5.24
C SER A 318 -6.58 29.57 -5.07
N SER A 319 -7.70 28.98 -4.64
CA SER A 319 -7.85 27.53 -4.51
C SER A 319 -7.79 26.83 -5.87
N ILE A 320 -8.50 27.38 -6.86
CA ILE A 320 -8.49 26.87 -8.23
C ILE A 320 -7.10 27.01 -8.85
N ASP A 321 -6.49 28.19 -8.73
CA ASP A 321 -5.15 28.43 -9.28
C ASP A 321 -4.11 27.52 -8.63
N PHE A 322 -4.20 27.32 -7.32
CA PHE A 322 -3.35 26.36 -6.61
C PHE A 322 -3.55 24.93 -7.13
N MET A 323 -4.80 24.46 -7.24
CA MET A 323 -5.08 23.11 -7.73
C MET A 323 -4.62 22.90 -9.18
N LEU A 324 -4.69 23.93 -10.04
CA LEU A 324 -4.14 23.87 -11.41
C LEU A 324 -2.63 23.61 -11.41
N THR A 325 -1.87 24.15 -10.45
CA THR A 325 -0.43 23.85 -10.33
C THR A 325 -0.13 22.43 -9.84
N LYS A 326 -1.08 21.83 -9.11
CA LYS A 326 -0.91 20.54 -8.47
C LYS A 326 -1.47 19.37 -9.28
N LEU A 327 -2.30 19.66 -10.27
CA LEU A 327 -2.91 18.68 -11.17
C LEU A 327 -2.54 18.96 -12.63
N PRO A 328 -1.25 18.94 -13.00
CA PRO A 328 -0.82 19.26 -14.37
C PRO A 328 -1.39 18.31 -15.43
N GLY A 329 -1.74 17.07 -15.05
CA GLY A 329 -2.36 16.09 -15.94
C GLY A 329 -3.86 16.30 -16.17
N TYR A 330 -4.52 17.20 -15.44
CA TYR A 330 -5.96 17.42 -15.58
C TYR A 330 -6.21 18.55 -16.58
N PRO A 331 -7.22 18.43 -17.48
CA PRO A 331 -7.60 19.54 -18.34
C PRO A 331 -7.97 20.78 -17.51
N SER A 332 -7.42 21.95 -17.83
CA SER A 332 -7.62 23.17 -17.03
C SER A 332 -9.10 23.55 -16.88
N LEU A 333 -9.92 23.30 -17.92
CA LEU A 333 -11.37 23.53 -17.86
C LEU A 333 -12.06 22.61 -16.85
N HIS A 334 -11.63 21.34 -16.77
CA HIS A 334 -12.14 20.36 -15.82
C HIS A 334 -11.87 20.80 -14.37
N VAL A 335 -10.63 21.18 -14.07
CA VAL A 335 -10.24 21.67 -12.75
C VAL A 335 -11.06 22.89 -12.34
N ARG A 336 -11.21 23.88 -13.24
CA ARG A 336 -12.00 25.09 -12.98
C ARG A 336 -13.48 24.79 -12.72
N GLN A 337 -14.03 23.76 -13.34
CA GLN A 337 -15.44 23.40 -13.23
C GLN A 337 -15.75 22.55 -11.99
N TYR A 338 -14.81 21.69 -11.56
CA TYR A 338 -15.08 20.62 -10.59
C TYR A 338 -14.25 20.67 -9.30
N VAL A 339 -13.32 21.62 -9.15
CA VAL A 339 -12.68 21.85 -7.86
C VAL A 339 -13.72 22.25 -6.82
N ALA A 340 -13.69 21.60 -5.66
CA ALA A 340 -14.47 21.95 -4.49
C ALA A 340 -13.54 22.28 -3.32
N SER A 341 -13.96 23.22 -2.48
CA SER A 341 -13.28 23.54 -1.22
C SER A 341 -14.26 23.33 -0.06
N PHE A 342 -13.80 22.66 0.99
CA PHE A 342 -14.59 22.43 2.21
C PHE A 342 -13.68 22.38 3.43
N THR A 343 -14.29 22.35 4.61
CA THR A 343 -13.56 22.28 5.89
C THR A 343 -13.73 20.90 6.52
N HIS A 344 -12.66 20.41 7.14
CA HIS A 344 -12.68 19.22 7.96
C HIS A 344 -12.45 19.60 9.44
N PRO A 345 -13.13 18.98 10.41
CA PRO A 345 -13.01 19.32 11.84
C PRO A 345 -11.59 19.10 12.40
N TYR A 346 -10.79 18.23 11.77
CA TYR A 346 -9.39 18.05 12.13
C TYR A 346 -8.62 19.39 12.03
N ARG A 347 -8.31 19.99 13.19
CA ARG A 347 -7.62 21.30 13.33
C ARG A 347 -8.18 22.43 12.47
N SER A 348 -9.49 22.41 12.19
CA SER A 348 -10.16 23.41 11.33
C SER A 348 -9.54 23.52 9.92
N LEU A 349 -9.06 22.39 9.39
CA LEU A 349 -8.33 22.31 8.13
C LEU A 349 -9.23 22.59 6.93
N ASN A 350 -8.87 23.57 6.11
CA ASN A 350 -9.43 23.74 4.77
C ASN A 350 -8.82 22.70 3.80
N ILE A 351 -9.68 22.14 2.96
CA ILE A 351 -9.33 21.11 1.98
C ILE A 351 -9.83 21.55 0.61
N ASN A 352 -8.96 21.46 -0.39
CA ASN A 352 -9.32 21.59 -1.79
C ASN A 352 -9.29 20.20 -2.43
N LEU A 353 -10.25 19.89 -3.29
CA LEU A 353 -10.31 18.58 -3.95
C LEU A 353 -10.77 18.71 -5.40
N CYS A 354 -10.40 17.76 -6.24
CA CYS A 354 -10.91 17.62 -7.60
C CYS A 354 -11.08 16.15 -7.96
N GLY A 355 -12.24 15.79 -8.52
CA GLY A 355 -12.45 14.47 -9.14
C GLY A 355 -11.66 14.34 -10.45
N GLY A 356 -11.19 13.14 -10.77
CA GLY A 356 -10.48 12.84 -12.02
C GLY A 356 -11.34 13.07 -13.27
N PRO A 357 -10.73 13.46 -14.40
CA PRO A 357 -11.46 13.64 -15.67
C PRO A 357 -12.05 12.33 -16.21
N GLU A 358 -11.55 11.19 -15.75
CA GLU A 358 -12.01 9.85 -16.14
C GLU A 358 -13.00 9.24 -15.15
N ASN A 359 -13.46 10.00 -14.14
CA ASN A 359 -14.39 9.48 -13.15
C ASN A 359 -15.67 8.95 -13.80
N LYS A 360 -16.07 7.76 -13.36
CA LYS A 360 -17.27 7.06 -13.84
C LYS A 360 -18.53 7.92 -13.67
N ASP A 361 -19.50 7.72 -14.58
CA ASP A 361 -20.83 8.35 -14.58
C ASP A 361 -20.80 9.89 -14.56
N ASN A 362 -19.69 10.49 -14.98
CA ASN A 362 -19.45 11.94 -14.88
C ASN A 362 -19.57 12.49 -13.45
N LYS A 363 -19.30 11.65 -12.44
CA LYS A 363 -19.33 12.02 -11.02
C LYS A 363 -18.00 12.64 -10.60
N PHE A 364 -17.88 13.94 -10.86
CA PHE A 364 -16.66 14.71 -10.66
C PHE A 364 -16.62 15.47 -9.33
N LYS A 365 -17.75 15.59 -8.63
CA LYS A 365 -17.88 16.33 -7.36
C LYS A 365 -17.97 15.36 -6.19
N ILE A 366 -17.41 15.73 -5.05
CA ILE A 366 -17.49 14.90 -3.84
C ILE A 366 -18.95 14.73 -3.37
N THR A 367 -19.79 15.73 -3.62
CA THR A 367 -21.23 15.71 -3.31
C THR A 367 -22.01 14.72 -4.17
N ASP A 368 -21.44 14.22 -5.27
CA ASP A 368 -22.06 13.15 -6.07
C ASP A 368 -22.01 11.80 -5.33
N TYR A 369 -21.15 11.68 -4.31
CA TYR A 369 -20.96 10.50 -3.46
C TYR A 369 -21.44 10.74 -2.03
N PHE A 370 -21.20 11.93 -1.47
CA PHE A 370 -21.50 12.29 -0.08
C PHE A 370 -22.23 13.63 0.00
N PRO A 371 -23.50 13.70 -0.45
CA PRO A 371 -24.25 14.96 -0.53
C PRO A 371 -24.59 15.57 0.83
N ASP A 372 -24.56 14.77 1.89
CA ASP A 372 -24.98 15.07 3.25
C ASP A 372 -23.81 15.35 4.21
N TYR A 373 -22.58 15.41 3.70
CA TYR A 373 -21.39 15.68 4.52
C TYR A 373 -21.49 17.02 5.25
N ILE A 374 -21.24 17.00 6.56
CA ILE A 374 -21.14 18.19 7.40
C ILE A 374 -19.82 18.20 8.18
N ALA A 375 -19.24 19.38 8.36
CA ALA A 375 -17.92 19.56 8.99
C ALA A 375 -18.00 19.57 10.53
N VAL A 376 -18.39 18.45 11.14
CA VAL A 376 -18.50 18.30 12.59
C VAL A 376 -17.67 17.12 13.09
N SER A 377 -17.18 17.22 14.33
CA SER A 377 -16.49 16.12 15.01
C SER A 377 -17.41 14.89 15.13
N SER A 378 -16.83 13.68 15.13
CA SER A 378 -17.55 12.43 15.40
C SER A 378 -18.21 12.37 16.79
N THR A 379 -17.79 13.26 17.70
CA THR A 379 -18.40 13.44 19.02
C THR A 379 -19.60 14.39 19.03
N SER A 380 -19.88 15.08 17.92
CA SER A 380 -21.05 15.96 17.79
C SER A 380 -22.32 15.13 17.64
N ILE A 381 -23.41 15.56 18.29
CA ILE A 381 -24.73 14.94 18.12
C ILE A 381 -25.18 15.02 16.66
N ASP A 382 -24.83 16.10 15.96
CA ASP A 382 -25.19 16.29 14.56
C ASP A 382 -24.44 15.34 13.61
N TYR A 383 -23.34 14.72 14.05
CA TYR A 383 -22.59 13.76 13.24
C TYR A 383 -23.48 12.58 12.79
N ASN A 384 -24.39 12.15 13.66
CA ASN A 384 -25.34 11.06 13.39
C ASN A 384 -26.45 11.43 12.40
N ARG A 385 -26.49 12.69 11.92
CA ARG A 385 -27.42 13.11 10.85
C ARG A 385 -26.88 12.80 9.45
N MET A 386 -25.60 12.48 9.34
CA MET A 386 -25.03 11.95 8.11
C MET A 386 -25.41 10.48 7.95
N ASP A 387 -25.61 10.05 6.72
CA ASP A 387 -25.76 8.65 6.34
C ASP A 387 -24.51 7.86 6.73
N ALA A 388 -24.70 6.58 7.02
CA ALA A 388 -23.63 5.68 7.45
C ALA A 388 -22.45 5.65 6.47
N LEU A 389 -22.73 5.81 5.18
CA LEU A 389 -21.70 5.85 4.15
C LEU A 389 -20.79 7.09 4.27
N THR A 390 -21.40 8.25 4.51
CA THR A 390 -20.71 9.53 4.65
C THR A 390 -19.94 9.59 5.96
N MET A 391 -20.53 9.09 7.06
CA MET A 391 -19.83 8.96 8.35
C MET A 391 -18.56 8.10 8.23
N ALA A 392 -18.66 6.91 7.61
CA ALA A 392 -17.51 6.04 7.43
C ALA A 392 -16.41 6.68 6.56
N TRP A 393 -16.79 7.37 5.48
CA TRP A 393 -15.84 8.13 4.66
C TRP A 393 -15.16 9.26 5.45
N ALA A 394 -15.92 10.04 6.23
CA ALA A 394 -15.36 11.12 7.05
C ALA A 394 -14.36 10.60 8.09
N ASN A 395 -14.58 9.43 8.68
CA ASN A 395 -13.63 8.79 9.61
C ASN A 395 -12.35 8.33 8.90
N LEU A 396 -12.48 7.74 7.70
CA LEU A 396 -11.32 7.36 6.89
C LEU A 396 -10.51 8.61 6.50
N LEU A 397 -11.18 9.68 6.07
CA LEU A 397 -10.54 10.95 5.76
C LEU A 397 -9.83 11.53 6.99
N SER A 398 -10.47 11.55 8.16
CA SER A 398 -9.84 12.03 9.40
C SER A 398 -8.57 11.26 9.76
N THR A 399 -8.63 9.93 9.69
CA THR A 399 -7.48 9.05 9.96
C THR A 399 -6.35 9.32 8.94
N THR A 400 -6.72 9.50 7.68
CA THR A 400 -5.77 9.76 6.60
C THR A 400 -5.12 11.13 6.74
N LEU A 401 -5.87 12.17 7.13
CA LEU A 401 -5.34 13.52 7.36
C LEU A 401 -4.33 13.55 8.51
N ILE A 402 -4.63 12.87 9.63
CA ILE A 402 -3.71 12.75 10.76
C ILE A 402 -2.41 12.11 10.30
N ALA A 403 -2.48 11.00 9.57
CA ALA A 403 -1.30 10.31 9.08
C ALA A 403 -0.55 11.12 8.01
N ALA A 404 -1.26 11.78 7.08
CA ALA A 404 -0.69 12.60 6.02
C ALA A 404 0.03 13.85 6.55
N GLU A 405 -0.28 14.30 7.77
CA GLU A 405 0.44 15.38 8.43
C GLU A 405 1.89 14.99 8.79
N THR A 406 2.12 13.73 9.15
CA THR A 406 3.42 13.23 9.64
C THR A 406 4.10 12.26 8.69
N ILE A 407 3.44 11.84 7.61
CA ILE A 407 3.97 10.82 6.71
C ILE A 407 5.28 11.28 6.04
N THR A 408 6.25 10.38 6.05
CA THR A 408 7.45 10.44 5.24
C THR A 408 7.47 9.22 4.33
N GLN A 409 8.42 9.15 3.41
CA GLN A 409 8.65 7.95 2.60
C GLN A 409 9.04 6.70 3.42
N PHE A 410 9.42 6.85 4.70
CA PHE A 410 10.04 5.75 5.48
C PHE A 410 9.26 5.31 6.73
N ASN A 411 8.38 6.17 7.27
CA ASN A 411 7.69 5.86 8.52
C ASN A 411 6.58 4.80 8.37
N THR A 412 5.86 4.49 9.44
CA THR A 412 4.72 3.57 9.37
C THR A 412 3.47 4.34 8.93
N ILE A 413 2.62 3.72 8.10
CA ILE A 413 1.28 4.24 7.76
C ILE A 413 0.19 3.38 8.40
N PRO A 414 -0.99 3.95 8.68
CA PRO A 414 -2.13 3.17 9.14
C PRO A 414 -2.54 2.08 8.14
N GLN A 415 -3.04 0.95 8.67
CA GLN A 415 -3.56 -0.15 7.86
C GLN A 415 -4.70 0.33 6.94
N GLY A 416 -4.74 -0.21 5.72
CA GLY A 416 -5.75 0.17 4.72
C GLY A 416 -5.43 1.46 3.95
N MET A 417 -4.25 2.05 4.20
CA MET A 417 -3.73 3.19 3.44
C MET A 417 -2.44 2.78 2.73
N ARG A 418 -2.09 3.50 1.67
CA ARG A 418 -0.85 3.28 0.92
C ARG A 418 -0.19 4.59 0.52
N ARG A 419 1.14 4.57 0.43
CA ARG A 419 1.92 5.66 -0.15
C ARG A 419 1.82 5.61 -1.67
N LEU A 420 1.71 6.79 -2.27
CA LEU A 420 1.84 6.96 -3.70
C LEU A 420 2.67 8.21 -3.96
N VAL A 421 3.69 8.13 -4.81
CA VAL A 421 4.37 9.31 -5.33
C VAL A 421 3.88 9.51 -6.76
N ARG A 422 3.23 10.65 -7.02
CA ARG A 422 2.72 11.02 -8.36
C ARG A 422 3.09 12.47 -8.64
N ASP A 423 3.66 12.73 -9.81
CA ASP A 423 4.10 14.07 -10.24
C ASP A 423 5.00 14.76 -9.20
N GLY A 424 5.91 14.00 -8.57
CA GLY A 424 6.82 14.49 -7.55
C GLY A 424 6.17 14.81 -6.19
N ASN A 425 4.88 14.54 -6.00
CA ASN A 425 4.17 14.75 -4.75
C ASN A 425 3.89 13.41 -4.05
N LEU A 426 4.10 13.37 -2.73
CA LEU A 426 3.77 12.24 -1.86
C LEU A 426 2.30 12.30 -1.43
N TYR A 427 1.56 11.21 -1.64
CA TYR A 427 0.19 11.04 -1.22
C TYR A 427 0.07 9.86 -0.25
N LEU A 428 -0.84 10.00 0.70
CA LEU A 428 -1.43 8.88 1.41
C LEU A 428 -2.79 8.62 0.80
N THR A 429 -3.03 7.39 0.35
CA THR A 429 -4.21 7.06 -0.42
C THR A 429 -5.01 5.96 0.24
N PHE A 430 -6.32 6.02 0.11
CA PHE A 430 -7.25 4.99 0.57
C PHE A 430 -8.37 4.83 -0.46
N SER A 431 -8.96 3.63 -0.51
CA SER A 431 -10.11 3.34 -1.35
C SER A 431 -11.36 3.19 -0.49
N TYR A 432 -12.47 3.76 -0.94
CA TYR A 432 -13.75 3.59 -0.28
C TYR A 432 -14.87 3.59 -1.32
N LYS A 433 -15.76 2.59 -1.27
CA LYS A 433 -16.89 2.41 -2.21
C LYS A 433 -16.47 2.48 -3.69
N LYS A 434 -15.36 1.83 -4.04
CA LYS A 434 -14.76 1.78 -5.40
C LYS A 434 -14.31 3.16 -5.93
N VAL A 435 -14.09 4.12 -5.04
CA VAL A 435 -13.51 5.43 -5.33
C VAL A 435 -12.19 5.56 -4.59
N ASN A 436 -11.20 6.15 -5.24
CA ASN A 436 -9.87 6.33 -4.68
C ASN A 436 -9.65 7.76 -4.25
N TYR A 437 -9.10 7.93 -3.06
CA TYR A 437 -8.85 9.23 -2.47
C TYR A 437 -7.35 9.39 -2.26
N LEU A 438 -6.76 10.38 -2.91
CA LEU A 438 -5.33 10.68 -2.83
C LEU A 438 -5.17 11.93 -1.97
N VAL A 439 -4.73 11.76 -0.73
CA VAL A 439 -4.53 12.88 0.22
C VAL A 439 -3.07 13.32 0.19
N ALA A 440 -2.82 14.55 -0.22
CA ALA A 440 -1.46 15.11 -0.31
C ALA A 440 -0.82 15.23 1.08
N ALA A 441 0.39 14.71 1.22
CA ALA A 441 1.17 14.79 2.45
C ALA A 441 1.64 16.22 2.75
N LYS A 442 1.79 16.56 4.04
CA LYS A 442 2.38 17.85 4.47
C LYS A 442 3.83 18.01 4.01
N ALA A 443 4.55 16.90 3.83
CA ALA A 443 5.90 16.89 3.27
C ALA A 443 6.02 17.59 1.90
N ASN A 444 4.93 17.67 1.12
CA ASN A 444 4.93 18.35 -0.20
C ASN A 444 4.93 19.88 -0.11
N THR A 445 4.78 20.45 1.09
CA THR A 445 4.67 21.90 1.30
C THR A 445 6.00 22.57 1.68
N PHE A 446 7.10 21.83 1.62
CA PHE A 446 8.46 22.28 1.92
C PHE A 446 9.37 22.18 0.71
#